data_AF-M0BE84-F1
#
_entry.id   AF-M0BE84-F1
#
_cell.length_a   1.000
_cell.length_b   1.000
_cell.length_c   1.000
_cell.angle_alpha   90.00
_cell.angle_beta   90.00
_cell.angle_gamma   90.00
#
_symmetry.space_group_name_H-M   'P 1'
#
loop_
_entity.id
_entity.type
_entity.pdbx_description
1 polymer ?
#
loop_
_entity_poly.entity_id
_entity_poly.type
_entity_poly.pdbx_seq_one_letter_code
_entity_poly.pdbx_strand_id
1 'polypeptide(L)'
;MTEYASDDDHGEADGSTTADERLVGRSRTLHIGRDRPIRISTGHRILHHDGKCARPHGHNYEVAVTIEGTLTEEGWIADKGDITAVIDEWDHRFLLQRGDPLVEAFEAAGDADGIVVLDQPPTAEVMSVLLEDKLRAELGANVTDVAVQVNETNELCGGSQF
;
A
#
# COMPACT_ATOMS: atom_id res chain seq x y z
N MET A 1 14.00 36.36 69.16
CA MET A 1 15.24 35.62 68.84
C MET A 1 15.04 34.24 69.42
N THR A 2 14.66 33.21 68.68
CA THR A 2 14.92 32.79 67.28
C THR A 2 13.80 31.77 66.94
N GLU A 3 13.02 31.86 65.84
CA GLU A 3 13.33 31.41 64.45
C GLU A 3 13.83 29.95 64.41
N TYR A 4 13.36 29.00 63.59
CA TYR A 4 12.43 28.95 62.45
C TYR A 4 11.97 27.47 62.32
N ALA A 5 10.77 27.23 61.77
CA ALA A 5 10.36 25.92 61.27
C ALA A 5 11.05 25.62 59.92
N SER A 6 11.35 24.34 59.64
CA SER A 6 11.69 23.88 58.28
C SER A 6 10.97 22.56 58.00
N ASP A 7 10.06 22.66 57.03
CA ASP A 7 9.24 21.62 56.44
C ASP A 7 10.04 20.68 55.51
N ASP A 8 9.48 19.47 55.37
CA ASP A 8 9.34 18.62 54.18
C ASP A 8 10.53 18.34 53.24
N ASP A 9 10.84 17.05 53.09
CA ASP A 9 11.37 16.47 51.85
C ASP A 9 10.41 15.35 51.40
N HIS A 10 9.41 15.74 50.61
CA HIS A 10 8.63 14.82 49.77
C HIS A 10 9.43 14.59 48.49
N GLY A 11 10.04 13.40 48.37
CA GLY A 11 10.58 12.93 47.10
C GLY A 11 9.46 12.67 46.10
N GLU A 12 9.17 13.64 45.25
CA GLU A 12 8.37 13.44 44.05
C GLU A 12 9.23 12.77 42.97
N ALA A 13 8.79 11.60 42.52
CA ALA A 13 9.30 10.95 41.33
C ALA A 13 8.91 11.80 40.10
N ASP A 14 9.88 12.46 39.49
CA ASP A 14 9.71 13.16 38.22
C ASP A 14 9.54 12.13 37.09
N GLY A 15 8.29 11.70 36.89
CA GLY A 15 7.83 10.94 35.73
C GLY A 15 7.62 11.86 34.53
N SER A 16 8.67 12.55 34.08
CA SER A 16 8.64 13.34 32.84
C SER A 16 8.79 12.39 31.65
N THR A 17 7.69 11.72 31.29
CA THR A 17 7.55 11.08 29.99
C THR A 17 7.68 12.18 28.93
N THR A 18 8.73 12.11 28.12
CA THR A 18 9.03 13.16 27.14
C THR A 18 7.87 13.30 26.15
N ALA A 19 7.66 14.49 25.58
CA ALA A 19 6.53 14.73 24.68
C ALA A 19 6.48 13.74 23.48
N ASP A 20 7.63 13.19 23.09
CA ASP A 20 7.78 12.17 22.05
C ASP A 20 7.21 10.80 22.45
N GLU A 21 7.47 10.35 23.68
CA GLU A 21 6.92 9.09 24.21
C GLU A 21 5.39 9.09 24.27
N ARG A 22 4.76 10.27 24.30
CA ARG A 22 3.30 10.41 24.29
C ARG A 22 2.67 10.24 22.91
N LEU A 23 3.47 10.26 21.83
CA LEU A 23 3.00 10.15 20.45
C LEU A 23 3.03 8.72 19.92
N VAL A 24 4.06 7.95 20.29
CA VAL A 24 4.20 6.54 19.92
C VAL A 24 2.95 5.74 20.31
N GLY A 25 2.51 4.85 19.44
CA GLY A 25 1.33 4.02 19.68
C GLY A 25 -0.02 4.71 19.42
N ARG A 26 -0.05 6.02 19.10
CA ARG A 26 -1.31 6.70 18.74
C ARG A 26 -1.76 6.31 17.33
N SER A 27 -3.04 5.97 17.18
CA SER A 27 -3.63 5.62 15.90
C SER A 27 -3.74 6.81 14.95
N ARG A 28 -3.42 6.59 13.69
CA ARG A 28 -3.54 7.55 12.60
C ARG A 28 -4.02 6.83 11.33
N THR A 29 -4.54 7.61 10.40
CA THR A 29 -4.89 7.16 9.05
C THR A 29 -4.06 7.98 8.07
N LEU A 30 -3.33 7.30 7.20
CA LEU A 30 -2.53 7.89 6.15
C LEU A 30 -3.19 7.60 4.80
N HIS A 31 -3.40 8.66 4.01
CA HIS A 31 -3.92 8.53 2.65
C HIS A 31 -2.84 8.89 1.65
N ILE A 32 -2.50 7.95 0.78
CA ILE A 32 -1.55 8.12 -0.32
C ILE A 32 -2.34 8.03 -1.61
N GLY A 33 -2.18 9.02 -2.50
CA GLY A 33 -2.82 9.00 -3.81
C GLY A 33 -4.31 9.41 -3.84
N ARG A 34 -4.93 9.78 -2.71
CA ARG A 34 -6.35 10.20 -2.68
C ARG A 34 -6.67 11.34 -3.65
N ASP A 35 -5.96 12.47 -3.53
CA ASP A 35 -6.21 13.65 -4.39
C ASP A 35 -5.35 13.65 -5.66
N ARG A 36 -4.21 12.95 -5.61
CA ARG A 36 -3.28 12.81 -6.74
C ARG A 36 -2.79 11.37 -6.81
N PRO A 37 -3.53 10.49 -7.51
CA PRO A 37 -3.23 9.07 -7.57
C PRO A 37 -1.83 8.76 -8.07
N ILE A 38 -1.27 7.66 -7.57
CA ILE A 38 -0.09 7.04 -8.15
C ILE A 38 -0.53 6.43 -9.48
N ARG A 39 0.28 6.59 -10.52
CA ARG A 39 -0.07 6.14 -11.87
C ARG A 39 0.93 5.09 -12.33
N ILE A 40 0.40 3.98 -12.84
CA ILE A 40 1.17 2.93 -13.48
C ILE A 40 0.62 2.67 -14.88
N SER A 41 1.51 2.44 -15.85
CA SER A 41 1.17 2.09 -17.22
C SER A 41 1.36 0.60 -17.41
N THR A 42 0.25 -0.13 -17.52
CA THR A 42 0.26 -1.59 -17.41
C THR A 42 -0.54 -2.22 -18.53
N GLY A 43 0.07 -3.19 -19.21
CA GLY A 43 -0.62 -4.04 -20.18
C GLY A 43 -1.33 -5.20 -19.49
N HIS A 44 -2.46 -5.66 -20.01
CA HIS A 44 -3.13 -6.87 -19.52
C HIS A 44 -4.09 -7.44 -20.57
N ARG A 45 -4.69 -8.58 -20.21
CA ARG A 45 -5.93 -9.08 -20.82
C ARG A 45 -6.67 -10.00 -19.86
N ILE A 46 -7.97 -10.16 -20.06
CA ILE A 46 -8.81 -11.09 -19.32
C ILE A 46 -9.06 -12.32 -20.20
N LEU A 47 -8.25 -13.37 -20.02
CA LEU A 47 -8.16 -14.54 -20.92
C LEU A 47 -9.52 -15.17 -21.30
N HIS A 48 -10.44 -15.24 -20.35
CA HIS A 48 -11.74 -15.92 -20.51
C HIS A 48 -12.92 -14.95 -20.73
N HIS A 49 -12.67 -13.73 -21.18
CA HIS A 49 -13.70 -12.73 -21.42
C HIS A 49 -14.27 -12.81 -22.85
N ASP A 50 -15.58 -12.64 -23.04
CA ASP A 50 -16.21 -12.75 -24.37
C ASP A 50 -16.01 -11.49 -25.25
N GLY A 51 -15.66 -10.36 -24.63
CA GLY A 51 -15.49 -9.06 -25.27
C GLY A 51 -14.04 -8.64 -25.57
N LYS A 52 -13.86 -7.36 -25.89
CA LYS A 52 -12.56 -6.77 -26.29
C LYS A 52 -11.47 -6.96 -25.23
N CYS A 53 -11.81 -7.06 -23.95
CA CYS A 53 -10.86 -7.23 -22.85
C CYS A 53 -10.08 -8.56 -22.88
N ALA A 54 -10.51 -9.55 -23.69
CA ALA A 54 -9.71 -10.76 -23.91
C ALA A 54 -8.53 -10.56 -24.87
N ARG A 55 -8.48 -9.44 -25.58
CA ARG A 55 -7.33 -9.08 -26.43
C ARG A 55 -6.26 -8.38 -25.58
N PRO A 56 -4.97 -8.56 -25.88
CA PRO A 56 -3.92 -7.73 -25.29
C PRO A 56 -4.22 -6.25 -25.47
N HIS A 57 -4.21 -5.50 -24.37
CA HIS A 57 -4.37 -4.05 -24.32
C HIS A 57 -3.68 -3.53 -23.06
N GLY A 58 -3.93 -2.29 -22.67
CA GLY A 58 -3.39 -1.73 -21.44
C GLY A 58 -4.09 -0.45 -21.03
N HIS A 59 -3.81 -0.03 -19.81
CA HIS A 59 -4.39 1.15 -19.18
C HIS A 59 -3.33 1.93 -18.41
N ASN A 60 -3.66 3.19 -18.16
CA ASN A 60 -2.96 3.99 -17.16
C ASN A 60 -3.76 3.89 -15.87
N TYR A 61 -3.45 2.89 -15.05
CA TYR A 61 -4.14 2.67 -13.80
C TYR A 61 -3.83 3.79 -12.81
N GLU A 62 -4.84 4.15 -12.02
CA GLU A 62 -4.69 5.05 -10.90
C GLU A 62 -4.84 4.28 -9.59
N VAL A 63 -3.82 4.35 -8.73
CA VAL A 63 -3.76 3.64 -7.46
C VAL A 63 -3.78 4.64 -6.31
N ALA A 64 -4.67 4.40 -5.34
CA ALA A 64 -4.71 5.09 -4.07
C ALA A 64 -4.68 4.07 -2.93
N VAL A 65 -4.00 4.42 -1.84
CA VAL A 65 -3.79 3.55 -0.68
C VAL A 65 -4.21 4.29 0.57
N THR A 66 -4.97 3.62 1.44
CA THR A 66 -5.22 4.06 2.81
C THR A 66 -4.58 3.07 3.77
N ILE A 67 -3.83 3.61 4.72
CA ILE A 67 -3.15 2.84 5.77
C ILE A 67 -3.66 3.31 7.12
N GLU A 68 -4.09 2.36 7.94
CA GLU A 68 -4.37 2.59 9.35
C GLU A 68 -3.31 1.92 10.21
N GLY A 69 -2.87 2.59 11.26
CA GLY A 69 -1.90 2.04 12.18
C GLY A 69 -1.50 3.02 13.26
N THR A 70 -0.45 2.69 13.99
CA THR A 70 0.06 3.53 15.08
C THR A 70 1.39 4.18 14.72
N LEU A 71 1.62 5.38 15.27
CA LEU A 71 2.93 6.05 15.16
C LEU A 71 4.04 5.20 15.78
N THR A 72 5.12 5.05 15.03
CA THR A 72 6.40 4.45 15.46
C THR A 72 7.25 5.47 16.23
N GLU A 73 8.43 5.05 16.69
CA GLU A 73 9.43 5.94 17.30
C GLU A 73 9.92 7.00 16.30
N GLU A 74 9.91 6.67 15.01
CA GLU A 74 10.25 7.57 13.91
C GLU A 74 9.13 8.58 13.57
N GLY A 75 7.96 8.46 14.19
CA GLY A 75 6.88 9.44 14.08
C GLY A 75 5.98 9.29 12.86
N TRP A 76 6.01 8.16 12.16
CA TRP A 76 5.11 7.82 11.05
C TRP A 76 4.50 6.42 11.18
N ILE A 77 3.45 6.15 10.41
CA ILE A 77 2.83 4.82 10.33
C ILE A 77 3.60 3.93 9.34
N ALA A 78 3.94 4.48 8.17
CA ALA A 78 4.59 3.78 7.07
C ALA A 78 5.40 4.78 6.23
N ASP A 79 6.50 4.31 5.64
CA ASP A 79 7.25 5.10 4.66
C ASP A 79 6.51 5.09 3.31
N LYS A 80 6.41 6.26 2.68
CA LYS A 80 5.74 6.38 1.37
C LYS A 80 6.55 5.68 0.26
N GLY A 81 7.87 5.67 0.36
CA GLY A 81 8.81 5.03 -0.55
C GLY A 81 8.56 3.53 -0.66
N ASP A 82 8.38 2.84 0.48
CA ASP A 82 8.08 1.40 0.53
C ASP A 82 6.75 1.10 -0.17
N ILE A 83 5.72 1.91 0.09
CA ILE A 83 4.42 1.79 -0.59
C ILE A 83 4.55 1.98 -2.10
N THR A 84 5.28 3.01 -2.54
CA THR A 84 5.48 3.26 -3.98
C THR A 84 6.33 2.16 -4.62
N ALA A 85 7.32 1.60 -3.94
CA ALA A 85 8.15 0.53 -4.48
C ALA A 85 7.31 -0.72 -4.80
N VAL A 86 6.38 -1.09 -3.92
CA VAL A 86 5.45 -2.21 -4.15
C VAL A 86 4.55 -1.95 -5.37
N ILE A 87 4.04 -0.72 -5.53
CA ILE A 87 3.18 -0.37 -6.66
C ILE A 87 3.98 -0.33 -7.98
N ASP A 88 5.21 0.20 -7.93
CA ASP A 88 6.09 0.36 -9.10
C ASP A 88 6.55 -0.99 -9.68
N GLU A 89 6.50 -2.08 -8.91
CA GLU A 89 6.71 -3.44 -9.44
C GLU A 89 5.77 -3.78 -10.61
N TRP A 90 4.62 -3.10 -10.70
CA TRP A 90 3.55 -3.36 -11.68
C TRP A 90 3.56 -2.33 -12.81
N ASP A 91 4.37 -1.28 -12.70
CA ASP A 91 4.55 -0.26 -13.73
C ASP A 91 5.39 -0.79 -14.90
N HIS A 92 5.01 -0.42 -16.12
CA HIS A 92 5.63 -0.89 -17.36
C HIS A 92 5.68 -2.43 -17.48
N ARG A 93 4.77 -3.15 -16.83
CA ARG A 93 4.62 -4.60 -16.92
C ARG A 93 3.40 -5.01 -17.72
N PHE A 94 3.39 -6.25 -18.18
CA PHE A 94 2.20 -6.92 -18.72
C PHE A 94 1.68 -7.97 -17.73
N LEU A 95 0.46 -7.80 -17.23
CA LEU A 95 -0.17 -8.69 -16.26
C LEU A 95 -0.92 -9.81 -16.97
N LEU A 96 -0.60 -11.04 -16.60
CA LEU A 96 -1.18 -12.25 -17.19
C LEU A 96 -1.68 -13.18 -16.11
N GLN A 97 -2.80 -13.84 -16.37
CA GLN A 97 -3.24 -14.96 -15.55
C GLN A 97 -2.34 -16.18 -15.82
N ARG A 98 -2.03 -16.97 -14.79
CA ARG A 98 -1.34 -18.25 -14.93
C ARG A 98 -2.10 -19.16 -15.90
N GLY A 99 -1.36 -19.77 -16.82
CA GLY A 99 -1.93 -20.60 -17.89
C GLY A 99 -2.33 -19.81 -19.14
N ASP A 100 -2.15 -18.49 -19.14
CA ASP A 100 -2.26 -17.69 -20.35
C ASP A 100 -1.11 -18.02 -21.34
N PRO A 101 -1.40 -18.37 -22.61
CA PRO A 101 -0.36 -18.69 -23.60
C PRO A 101 0.65 -17.55 -23.88
N LEU A 102 0.32 -16.31 -23.51
CA LEU A 102 1.25 -15.19 -23.64
C LEU A 102 2.40 -15.29 -22.64
N VAL A 103 2.25 -16.01 -21.52
CA VAL A 103 3.37 -16.22 -20.59
C VAL A 103 4.53 -16.89 -21.32
N GLU A 104 4.25 -18.01 -22.00
CA GLU A 104 5.24 -18.72 -22.82
C GLU A 104 5.73 -17.87 -24.00
N ALA A 105 4.87 -17.01 -24.58
CA ALA A 105 5.24 -16.14 -25.69
C ALA A 105 6.25 -15.05 -25.28
N PHE A 106 6.05 -14.42 -24.12
CA PHE A 106 7.00 -13.44 -23.56
C PHE A 106 8.32 -14.12 -23.19
N GLU A 107 8.26 -15.31 -22.58
CA GLU A 107 9.46 -16.10 -22.29
C GLU A 107 10.25 -16.44 -23.56
N ALA A 108 9.57 -16.89 -24.62
CA ALA A 108 10.20 -17.21 -25.90
C ALA A 108 10.79 -15.98 -26.61
N ALA A 109 10.25 -14.79 -26.36
CA ALA A 109 10.78 -13.53 -26.88
C ALA A 109 12.00 -13.01 -26.10
N GLY A 110 12.29 -13.58 -24.93
CA GLY A 110 13.33 -13.09 -24.02
C GLY A 110 12.88 -11.94 -23.12
N ASP A 111 11.56 -11.69 -23.05
CA ASP A 111 10.93 -10.58 -22.31
C ASP A 111 10.21 -11.07 -21.04
N ALA A 112 10.69 -12.18 -20.45
CA ALA A 112 10.06 -12.81 -19.28
C ALA A 112 10.04 -11.89 -18.04
N ASP A 113 10.99 -10.97 -17.92
CA ASP A 113 10.99 -9.97 -16.86
C ASP A 113 9.93 -8.89 -17.10
N GLY A 114 9.44 -8.71 -18.34
CA GLY A 114 8.40 -7.75 -18.70
C GLY A 114 6.98 -8.10 -18.21
N ILE A 115 6.77 -9.27 -17.59
CA ILE A 115 5.44 -9.74 -17.19
C ILE A 115 5.31 -9.94 -15.67
N VAL A 116 4.08 -9.79 -15.18
CA VAL A 116 3.68 -10.23 -13.84
C VAL A 116 2.61 -11.32 -14.01
N VAL A 117 2.89 -12.51 -13.51
CA VAL A 117 1.98 -13.65 -13.61
C VAL A 117 1.17 -13.79 -12.32
N LEU A 118 -0.14 -13.64 -12.42
CA LEU A 118 -1.10 -13.73 -11.33
C LEU A 118 -1.83 -15.08 -11.37
N ASP A 119 -2.22 -15.62 -10.22
CA ASP A 119 -3.02 -16.86 -10.20
C ASP A 119 -4.48 -16.63 -10.63
N GLN A 120 -4.94 -15.37 -10.56
CA GLN A 120 -6.30 -14.92 -10.90
C GLN A 120 -6.27 -13.98 -12.13
N PRO A 121 -7.41 -13.77 -12.82
CA PRO A 121 -7.49 -12.80 -13.91
C PRO A 121 -7.07 -11.38 -13.46
N PRO A 122 -6.31 -10.63 -14.26
CA PRO A 122 -5.78 -9.32 -13.87
C PRO A 122 -6.83 -8.20 -14.02
N THR A 123 -7.92 -8.28 -13.25
CA THR A 123 -8.96 -7.24 -13.17
C THR A 123 -8.64 -6.23 -12.08
N ALA A 124 -9.18 -5.01 -12.14
CA ALA A 124 -8.95 -3.99 -11.11
C ALA A 124 -9.26 -4.48 -9.68
N GLU A 125 -10.29 -5.31 -9.50
CA GLU A 125 -10.67 -5.90 -8.21
C GLU A 125 -9.65 -6.93 -7.71
N VAL A 126 -9.07 -7.75 -8.59
CA VAL A 126 -8.01 -8.70 -8.22
C VAL A 126 -6.72 -7.94 -7.91
N MET A 127 -6.39 -6.95 -8.73
CA MET A 127 -5.21 -6.11 -8.55
C MET A 127 -5.25 -5.40 -7.19
N SER A 128 -6.40 -4.86 -6.77
CA SER A 128 -6.52 -4.17 -5.47
C SER A 128 -6.23 -5.11 -4.30
N VAL A 129 -6.81 -6.32 -4.29
CA VAL A 129 -6.58 -7.31 -3.21
C VAL A 129 -5.12 -7.75 -3.16
N LEU A 130 -4.50 -7.99 -4.32
CA LEU A 130 -3.09 -8.42 -4.36
C LEU A 130 -2.13 -7.32 -3.93
N LEU A 131 -2.44 -6.05 -4.23
CA LEU A 131 -1.69 -4.91 -3.72
C LEU A 131 -1.87 -4.74 -2.21
N GLU A 132 -3.07 -4.95 -1.67
CA GLU A 132 -3.31 -4.96 -0.22
C GLU A 132 -2.46 -6.01 0.48
N ASP A 133 -2.44 -7.24 -0.05
CA ASP A 133 -1.67 -8.33 0.53
C ASP A 133 -0.16 -8.08 0.44
N LYS A 134 0.34 -7.57 -0.70
CA LYS A 134 1.75 -7.19 -0.86
C LYS A 134 2.15 -6.09 0.11
N LEU A 135 1.34 -5.04 0.23
CA LEU A 135 1.60 -3.93 1.15
C LEU A 135 1.54 -4.39 2.60
N ARG A 136 0.59 -5.25 2.99
CA ARG A 136 0.52 -5.79 4.35
C ARG A 136 1.75 -6.65 4.69
N ALA A 137 2.31 -7.35 3.71
CA ALA A 137 3.53 -8.14 3.90
C ALA A 137 4.79 -7.27 4.00
N GLU A 138 4.82 -6.13 3.29
CA GLU A 138 5.95 -5.19 3.29
C GLU A 138 5.96 -4.29 4.53
N LEU A 139 4.80 -3.84 4.99
CA LEU A 139 4.67 -2.85 6.05
C LEU A 139 4.84 -3.44 7.47
N GLY A 140 5.28 -2.59 8.40
CA GLY A 140 5.56 -2.97 9.77
C GLY A 140 4.32 -3.40 10.59
N ALA A 141 4.57 -4.12 11.69
CA ALA A 141 3.52 -4.65 12.58
C ALA A 141 2.64 -3.59 13.27
N ASN A 142 3.03 -2.32 13.18
CA ASN A 142 2.24 -1.18 13.66
C ASN A 142 1.08 -0.80 12.70
N VAL A 143 1.06 -1.35 11.49
CA VAL A 143 -0.05 -1.22 10.53
C VAL A 143 -1.15 -2.21 10.90
N THR A 144 -2.36 -1.70 11.10
CA THR A 144 -3.53 -2.49 11.48
C THR A 144 -4.46 -2.75 10.31
N ASP A 145 -4.49 -1.86 9.32
CA ASP A 145 -5.29 -2.05 8.12
C ASP A 145 -4.65 -1.42 6.88
N VAL A 146 -4.92 -2.03 5.73
CA VAL A 146 -4.45 -1.60 4.41
C VAL A 146 -5.60 -1.75 3.43
N ALA A 147 -5.86 -0.67 2.71
CA ALA A 147 -6.93 -0.57 1.75
C ALA A 147 -6.39 0.00 0.44
N VAL A 148 -6.67 -0.67 -0.68
CA VAL A 148 -6.20 -0.22 -2.00
C VAL A 148 -7.38 0.00 -2.93
N GLN A 149 -7.35 1.12 -3.63
CA GLN A 149 -8.24 1.41 -4.74
C GLN A 149 -7.43 1.42 -6.04
N VAL A 150 -7.92 0.71 -7.06
CA VAL A 150 -7.35 0.63 -8.39
C VAL A 150 -8.41 1.06 -9.41
N ASN A 151 -8.16 2.16 -10.12
CA ASN A 151 -9.02 2.60 -11.22
C ASN A 151 -8.37 2.19 -12.55
N GLU A 152 -9.08 1.42 -13.37
CA GLU A 152 -8.65 1.04 -14.72
C GLU A 152 -8.93 2.16 -15.72
N THR A 153 -10.09 2.80 -15.58
CA THR A 153 -10.51 3.97 -16.35
C THR A 153 -11.21 4.96 -15.41
N ASN A 154 -11.55 6.14 -15.91
CA ASN A 154 -12.37 7.11 -15.15
C ASN A 154 -13.78 6.58 -14.80
N GLU A 155 -14.21 5.47 -15.40
CA GLU A 155 -15.54 4.88 -15.24
C GLU A 155 -15.52 3.56 -14.46
N LEU A 156 -14.34 2.96 -14.24
CA LEU A 156 -14.20 1.65 -13.60
C LEU A 156 -13.14 1.67 -12.51
N CYS A 157 -13.57 1.28 -11.31
CA CYS A 157 -12.79 1.22 -10.08
C CYS A 157 -13.02 -0.13 -9.39
N GLY A 158 -11.95 -0.77 -8.95
CA GLY A 158 -11.96 -1.93 -8.06
C GLY A 158 -11.21 -1.62 -6.76
N GLY A 159 -11.68 -2.16 -5.64
CA GLY A 159 -11.03 -2.01 -4.34
C GLY A 159 -11.97 -1.66 -3.18
N SER A 160 -11.41 -1.64 -1.99
CA SER A 160 -12.12 -1.25 -0.76
C SER A 160 -12.27 0.27 -0.68
N GLN A 161 -13.49 0.76 -0.45
CA GLN A 161 -13.75 2.18 -0.20
C GLN A 161 -13.68 2.49 1.30
N PHE A 162 -13.03 3.61 1.65
CA PHE A 162 -13.01 4.19 2.99
C PHE A 162 -13.19 5.72 2.93
#